data_AF-A0A452CP25-F1
#
_entry.id   AF-A0A452CP25-F1
#
_cell.length_a   1.000
_cell.length_b   1.000
_cell.length_c   1.000
_cell.angle_alpha   90.00
_cell.angle_beta   90.00
_cell.angle_gamma   90.00
#
_symmetry.space_group_name_H-M   'P 1'
#
loop_
_entity.id
_entity.type
_entity.pdbx_description
1 polymer ?
#
loop_
_entity_poly.entity_id
_entity_poly.type
_entity_poly.pdbx_seq_one_letter_code
_entity_poly.pdbx_strand_id
1 'polypeptide(L)'
;MDDKAFTKELDQWVEQLNECKQLSENQVWTLCEKAKEILTKESNVQEVRCPVTICQDVHGQFHDLMELFKIGGKSPVCHPEHITRLRRNHESRQVTQVYGFYDECLRKYGNADVWKYFTDLFDYLPLIALVDGQIFYLHGGLSPSIDTLDHIRALDRLQEVPHAGPMCDLLWSDPDDHGGWGTSPLRAGYTFGQDISETFNHANGLTLVSCAHQLVTVIYVFL
;
A
#
# COMPACT_ATOMS: atom_id res chain seq x y z
N MET A 1 27.11 11.94 1.82
CA MET A 1 27.41 11.38 0.49
C MET A 1 26.86 12.35 -0.54
N ASP A 2 27.53 12.52 -1.67
CA ASP A 2 27.03 13.35 -2.77
C ASP A 2 25.77 12.69 -3.35
N ASP A 3 24.65 13.42 -3.44
CA ASP A 3 23.35 12.90 -3.88
C ASP A 3 23.45 12.19 -5.24
N LYS A 4 24.31 12.69 -6.13
CA LYS A 4 24.56 12.08 -7.46
C LYS A 4 25.20 10.70 -7.39
N ALA A 5 26.06 10.45 -6.40
CA ALA A 5 26.72 9.17 -6.24
C ALA A 5 25.72 8.11 -5.77
N PHE A 6 24.79 8.49 -4.88
CA PHE A 6 23.74 7.61 -4.39
C PHE A 6 22.70 7.29 -5.47
N THR A 7 22.28 8.26 -6.28
CA THR A 7 21.39 8.01 -7.42
C THR A 7 21.95 6.96 -8.38
N LYS A 8 23.25 7.07 -8.70
CA LYS A 8 23.92 6.10 -9.57
C LYS A 8 23.96 4.68 -8.97
N GLU A 9 24.12 4.57 -7.66
CA GLU A 9 24.11 3.28 -6.96
C GLU A 9 22.69 2.67 -6.95
N LEU A 10 21.66 3.49 -6.74
CA LEU A 10 20.26 3.05 -6.85
C LEU A 10 19.93 2.53 -8.25
N ASP A 11 20.38 3.20 -9.31
CA ASP A 11 20.17 2.74 -10.69
C ASP A 11 20.73 1.32 -10.91
N GLN A 12 21.92 1.04 -10.35
CA GLN A 12 22.53 -0.29 -10.41
C GLN A 12 21.74 -1.33 -9.62
N TRP A 13 21.19 -0.96 -8.46
CA TRP A 13 20.34 -1.86 -7.67
C TRP A 13 19.04 -2.17 -8.43
N VAL A 14 18.46 -1.20 -9.13
CA VAL A 14 17.29 -1.41 -9.99
C VAL A 14 17.61 -2.34 -11.14
N GLU A 15 18.74 -2.17 -11.82
CA GLU A 15 19.21 -3.08 -12.87
C GLU A 15 19.38 -4.51 -12.35
N GLN A 16 20.02 -4.67 -11.18
CA GLN A 16 20.18 -5.97 -10.53
C GLN A 16 18.83 -6.62 -10.21
N LEU A 17 17.89 -5.86 -9.66
CA LEU A 17 16.54 -6.35 -9.34
C LEU A 17 15.79 -6.75 -10.61
N ASN A 18 15.92 -6.00 -11.71
CA ASN A 18 15.32 -6.35 -13.01
C ASN A 18 15.82 -7.70 -13.56
N GLU A 19 17.02 -8.14 -13.16
CA GLU A 19 17.56 -9.47 -13.47
C GLU A 19 17.09 -10.56 -12.47
N CYS A 20 16.11 -10.27 -11.62
CA CYS A 20 15.63 -11.13 -10.53
C CYS A 20 16.70 -11.49 -9.49
N LYS A 21 17.74 -10.65 -9.34
CA LYS A 21 18.80 -10.86 -8.34
C LYS A 21 18.49 -10.04 -7.09
N GLN A 22 18.34 -10.72 -5.95
CA GLN A 22 18.09 -10.05 -4.67
C GLN A 22 19.27 -9.14 -4.28
N LEU A 23 18.99 -8.04 -3.58
CA LEU A 23 20.02 -7.20 -2.97
C LEU A 23 20.63 -7.90 -1.74
N SER A 24 21.84 -7.52 -1.35
CA SER A 24 22.43 -7.94 -0.07
C SER A 24 21.72 -7.32 1.13
N GLU A 25 21.86 -7.93 2.31
CA GLU A 25 21.24 -7.44 3.55
C GLU A 25 21.56 -5.96 3.84
N ASN A 26 22.82 -5.55 3.71
CA ASN A 26 23.24 -4.15 3.91
C ASN A 26 22.62 -3.18 2.89
N GLN A 27 22.46 -3.60 1.64
CA GLN A 27 21.79 -2.79 0.61
C GLN A 27 20.30 -2.65 0.93
N VAL A 28 19.64 -3.73 1.38
CA VAL A 28 18.24 -3.68 1.81
C VAL A 28 18.06 -2.74 3.00
N TRP A 29 18.93 -2.84 4.01
CA TRP A 29 18.91 -1.95 5.16
C TRP A 29 19.01 -0.48 4.73
N THR A 30 20.01 -0.16 3.91
CA THR A 30 20.26 1.20 3.39
C THR A 30 19.06 1.72 2.59
N LEU A 31 18.49 0.87 1.73
CA LEU A 31 17.29 1.19 0.95
C LEU A 31 16.10 1.51 1.85
N CYS A 32 15.87 0.70 2.89
CA CYS A 32 14.75 0.88 3.81
C CYS A 32 14.90 2.16 4.62
N GLU A 33 16.09 2.47 5.15
CA GLU A 33 16.31 3.72 5.90
C GLU A 33 16.08 4.96 5.02
N LYS A 34 16.55 4.93 3.78
CA LYS A 34 16.32 6.00 2.80
C LYS A 34 14.84 6.14 2.44
N ALA A 35 14.13 5.03 2.31
CA ALA A 35 12.70 5.04 2.07
C ALA A 35 11.92 5.61 3.28
N LYS A 36 12.31 5.28 4.53
CA LYS A 36 11.71 5.87 5.73
C LYS A 36 11.86 7.39 5.76
N GLU A 37 13.04 7.92 5.42
CA GLU A 37 13.28 9.38 5.33
C GLU A 37 12.30 10.11 4.38
N ILE A 38 11.84 9.42 3.34
CA ILE A 38 10.86 9.93 2.37
C ILE A 38 9.44 9.76 2.93
N LEU A 39 9.07 8.52 3.30
CA LEU A 39 7.73 8.16 3.73
C LEU A 39 7.31 8.85 5.04
N THR A 40 8.22 9.22 5.93
CA THR A 40 7.90 10.02 7.14
C THR A 40 7.30 11.39 6.78
N LYS A 41 7.66 11.96 5.63
CA LYS A 41 7.18 13.28 5.18
C LYS A 41 5.82 13.18 4.49
N GLU A 42 5.40 11.98 4.12
CA GLU A 42 4.12 11.74 3.47
C GLU A 42 2.98 11.74 4.49
N SER A 43 1.80 12.14 4.02
CA SER A 43 0.57 12.19 4.83
C SER A 43 -0.10 10.80 4.85
N ASN A 44 -0.94 10.52 5.86
CA ASN A 44 -1.79 9.33 5.80
C ASN A 44 -2.75 9.37 4.60
N VAL A 45 -3.18 10.59 4.24
CA VAL A 45 -3.92 10.92 3.03
C VAL A 45 -2.94 11.56 2.07
N GLN A 46 -2.32 10.74 1.21
CA GLN A 46 -1.30 11.19 0.29
C GLN A 46 -1.93 11.80 -0.96
N GLU A 47 -1.71 13.09 -1.18
CA GLU A 47 -2.21 13.79 -2.38
C GLU A 47 -1.41 13.35 -3.62
N VAL A 48 -2.12 13.03 -4.70
CA VAL A 48 -1.55 12.57 -5.97
C VAL A 48 -2.22 13.32 -7.11
N ARG A 49 -1.46 13.74 -8.13
CA ARG A 49 -2.00 14.49 -9.28
C ARG A 49 -2.11 13.62 -10.52
N CYS A 50 -3.15 13.79 -11.32
CA CYS A 50 -3.23 13.14 -12.63
C CYS A 50 -2.17 13.67 -13.61
N PRO A 51 -1.79 12.86 -14.62
CA PRO A 51 -2.25 11.49 -14.90
C PRO A 51 -1.54 10.44 -14.03
N VAL A 52 -2.28 9.42 -13.56
CA VAL A 52 -1.73 8.29 -12.80
C VAL A 52 -2.26 6.94 -13.28
N THR A 53 -1.49 5.90 -13.04
CA THR A 53 -1.92 4.50 -13.22
C THR A 53 -2.04 3.86 -11.84
N ILE A 54 -3.26 3.43 -11.48
CA ILE A 54 -3.52 2.72 -10.22
C ILE A 54 -3.27 1.22 -10.44
N CYS A 55 -2.52 0.61 -9.53
CA CYS A 55 -2.08 -0.78 -9.63
C CYS A 55 -2.55 -1.58 -8.42
N GLN A 56 -3.20 -2.72 -8.68
CA GLN A 56 -3.72 -3.62 -7.64
C GLN A 56 -2.62 -4.53 -7.05
N ASP A 57 -3.03 -5.57 -6.34
CA ASP A 57 -2.20 -6.56 -5.64
C ASP A 57 -1.17 -7.27 -6.53
N VAL A 58 0.07 -7.31 -6.05
CA VAL A 58 1.20 -7.98 -6.72
C VAL A 58 1.60 -9.27 -6.00
N HIS A 59 1.44 -9.37 -4.67
CA HIS A 59 1.70 -10.58 -3.87
C HIS A 59 3.03 -11.30 -4.16
N GLY A 60 4.10 -10.55 -4.42
CA GLY A 60 5.43 -11.12 -4.71
C GLY A 60 5.59 -11.71 -6.11
N GLN A 61 4.62 -11.52 -7.00
CA GLN A 61 4.68 -11.91 -8.41
C GLN A 61 5.57 -10.94 -9.20
N PHE A 62 6.89 -11.07 -9.01
CA PHE A 62 7.87 -10.17 -9.59
C PHE A 62 7.78 -10.08 -11.13
N HIS A 63 7.51 -11.21 -11.81
CA HIS A 63 7.36 -11.23 -13.26
C HIS A 63 6.15 -10.42 -13.74
N ASP A 64 5.03 -10.51 -13.01
CA ASP A 64 3.81 -9.77 -13.32
C ASP A 64 3.97 -8.27 -13.03
N LEU A 65 4.71 -7.92 -11.96
CA LEU A 65 5.13 -6.54 -11.69
C LEU A 65 5.98 -5.98 -12.84
N MET A 66 6.91 -6.77 -13.37
CA MET A 66 7.73 -6.33 -14.50
C MET A 66 6.91 -6.18 -15.79
N GLU A 67 5.90 -7.00 -15.99
CA GLU A 67 4.96 -6.86 -17.10
C GLU A 67 4.10 -5.62 -16.95
N LEU A 68 3.63 -5.32 -15.73
CA LEU A 68 2.92 -4.09 -15.41
C LEU A 68 3.76 -2.85 -15.74
N PHE A 69 5.06 -2.83 -15.40
CA PHE A 69 5.95 -1.73 -15.80
C PHE A 69 6.21 -1.67 -17.32
N LYS A 70 6.06 -2.77 -18.07
CA LYS A 70 6.12 -2.72 -19.54
C LYS A 70 4.86 -2.10 -20.13
N ILE A 71 3.70 -2.35 -19.51
CA ILE A 71 2.39 -1.85 -19.96
C ILE A 71 2.17 -0.39 -19.54
N GLY A 72 2.50 -0.04 -18.29
CA GLY A 72 2.30 1.30 -17.71
C GLY A 72 3.38 2.34 -18.02
N GLY A 73 4.47 1.93 -18.69
CA GLY A 73 5.64 2.79 -18.98
C GLY A 73 6.83 2.54 -18.05
N LYS A 74 8.04 2.91 -18.51
CA LYS A 74 9.31 2.61 -17.83
C LYS A 74 9.26 2.92 -16.32
N SER A 75 9.68 1.92 -15.54
CA SER A 75 9.75 1.92 -14.07
C SER A 75 10.28 3.25 -13.50
N PRO A 76 9.44 4.04 -12.80
CA PRO A 76 9.87 5.28 -12.16
C PRO A 76 10.57 5.06 -10.82
N VAL A 77 11.14 3.88 -10.54
CA VAL A 77 11.70 3.53 -9.21
C VAL A 77 12.81 4.51 -8.75
N CYS A 78 13.42 5.25 -9.67
CA CYS A 78 14.42 6.29 -9.38
C CYS A 78 13.83 7.70 -9.15
N HIS A 79 12.51 7.86 -9.24
CA HIS A 79 11.79 9.14 -9.12
C HIS A 79 10.69 9.01 -8.04
N PRO A 80 10.99 9.36 -6.77
CA PRO A 80 10.03 9.32 -5.68
C PRO A 80 8.74 10.10 -5.98
N GLU A 81 8.85 11.20 -6.74
CA GLU A 81 7.72 12.01 -7.20
C GLU A 81 6.75 11.30 -8.17
N HIS A 82 7.11 10.13 -8.70
CA HIS A 82 6.35 9.44 -9.74
C HIS A 82 5.70 8.12 -9.29
N ILE A 83 5.92 7.68 -8.03
CA ILE A 83 5.30 6.45 -7.49
C ILE A 83 4.83 6.71 -6.07
N THR A 84 3.53 6.55 -5.82
CA THR A 84 2.97 6.50 -4.47
C THR A 84 2.71 5.06 -4.06
N ARG A 85 3.27 4.64 -2.93
CA ARG A 85 3.03 3.31 -2.34
C ARG A 85 2.15 3.45 -1.13
N LEU A 86 1.07 2.69 -1.09
CA LEU A 86 0.16 2.62 0.05
C LEU A 86 0.37 1.34 0.84
N ARG A 87 0.03 1.38 2.12
CA ARG A 87 0.00 0.22 3.00
C ARG A 87 -1.19 -0.67 2.65
N ARG A 88 -0.97 -1.99 2.67
CA ARG A 88 -2.03 -2.99 2.53
C ARG A 88 -2.05 -3.89 3.76
N ASN A 89 -3.04 -4.78 3.84
CA ASN A 89 -3.15 -5.70 4.97
C ASN A 89 -1.98 -6.71 5.04
N HIS A 90 -1.38 -7.05 3.90
CA HIS A 90 -0.21 -7.93 3.83
C HIS A 90 1.10 -7.25 4.24
N GLU A 91 1.19 -5.91 4.24
CA GLU A 91 2.30 -5.16 4.83
C GLU A 91 2.16 -5.04 6.37
N SER A 92 2.00 -6.20 7.01
CA SER A 92 1.92 -6.39 8.46
C SER A 92 2.75 -7.60 8.89
N ARG A 93 3.30 -7.55 10.11
CA ARG A 93 4.16 -8.62 10.66
C ARG A 93 3.38 -9.92 10.80
N GLN A 94 2.13 -9.85 11.26
CA GLN A 94 1.31 -11.05 11.47
C GLN A 94 1.00 -11.77 10.15
N VAL A 95 0.61 -11.02 9.11
CA VAL A 95 0.28 -11.62 7.82
C VAL A 95 1.54 -12.13 7.13
N THR A 96 2.65 -11.37 7.13
CA THR A 96 3.90 -11.82 6.50
C THR A 96 4.51 -13.08 7.14
N GLN A 97 4.29 -13.31 8.43
CA GLN A 97 4.71 -14.54 9.12
C GLN A 97 3.91 -15.77 8.70
N VAL A 98 2.62 -15.60 8.41
CA VAL A 98 1.73 -16.72 8.05
C VAL A 98 1.77 -17.02 6.55
N TYR A 99 1.89 -15.98 5.71
CA TYR A 99 1.73 -16.07 4.26
C TYR A 99 3.07 -16.07 3.50
N GLY A 100 4.18 -16.42 4.17
CA GLY A 100 5.42 -16.88 3.53
C GLY A 100 6.51 -15.84 3.28
N PHE A 101 6.27 -14.55 3.47
CA PHE A 101 7.32 -13.53 3.29
C PHE A 101 8.43 -13.68 4.33
N TYR A 102 8.09 -14.00 5.58
CA TYR A 102 9.07 -14.31 6.63
C TYR A 102 9.98 -15.49 6.24
N ASP A 103 9.37 -16.61 5.82
CA ASP A 103 10.09 -17.82 5.43
C ASP A 103 10.97 -17.58 4.19
N GLU A 104 10.50 -16.76 3.24
CA GLU A 104 11.28 -16.36 2.08
C GLU A 104 12.52 -15.56 2.47
N CYS A 105 12.39 -14.57 3.34
CA CYS A 105 13.53 -13.81 3.84
C CYS A 105 14.54 -14.72 4.54
N LEU A 106 14.05 -15.61 5.42
CA LEU A 106 14.91 -16.55 6.14
C LEU A 106 15.67 -17.48 5.18
N ARG A 107 14.99 -18.00 4.16
CA ARG A 107 15.59 -18.86 3.13
C ARG A 107 16.62 -18.13 2.27
N LYS A 108 16.36 -16.86 1.92
CA LYS A 108 17.21 -16.06 1.02
C LYS A 108 18.41 -15.43 1.70
N TYR A 109 18.30 -15.09 2.98
CA TYR A 109 19.31 -14.30 3.71
C TYR A 109 19.93 -15.05 4.90
N GLY A 110 19.32 -16.16 5.34
CA GLY A 110 19.83 -16.99 6.44
C GLY A 110 19.49 -16.46 7.83
N ASN A 111 18.86 -15.29 7.94
CA ASN A 111 18.40 -14.68 9.19
C ASN A 111 17.09 -13.91 8.96
N ALA A 112 16.55 -13.30 10.03
CA ALA A 112 15.29 -12.55 10.00
C ALA A 112 15.47 -11.03 9.83
N ASP A 113 16.69 -10.53 9.63
CA ASP A 113 16.98 -9.09 9.65
C ASP A 113 16.35 -8.37 8.46
N VAL A 114 16.41 -8.96 7.27
CA VAL A 114 15.74 -8.40 6.07
C VAL A 114 14.23 -8.31 6.25
N TRP A 115 13.60 -9.34 6.84
CA TRP A 115 12.17 -9.31 7.15
C TRP A 115 11.84 -8.16 8.12
N LYS A 116 12.68 -7.99 9.15
CA LYS A 116 12.54 -6.88 10.10
C LYS A 116 12.68 -5.52 9.41
N TYR A 117 13.67 -5.33 8.53
CA TYR A 117 13.85 -4.06 7.83
C TYR A 117 12.64 -3.66 6.98
N PHE A 118 12.06 -4.62 6.26
CA PHE A 118 10.85 -4.38 5.47
C PHE A 118 9.61 -4.15 6.35
N THR A 119 9.42 -4.95 7.39
CA THR A 119 8.26 -4.76 8.28
C THR A 119 8.32 -3.46 9.08
N ASP A 120 9.52 -3.01 9.45
CA ASP A 120 9.72 -1.68 10.05
C ASP A 120 9.49 -0.55 9.02
N LEU A 121 9.78 -0.78 7.73
CA LEU A 121 9.47 0.17 6.66
C LEU A 121 7.96 0.25 6.38
N PHE A 122 7.24 -0.88 6.47
CA PHE A 122 5.80 -0.94 6.24
C PHE A 122 5.00 -0.01 7.15
N ASP A 123 5.47 0.24 8.37
CA ASP A 123 4.83 1.15 9.32
C ASP A 123 4.78 2.61 8.82
N TYR A 124 5.64 2.98 7.87
CA TYR A 124 5.73 4.34 7.34
C TYR A 124 4.83 4.56 6.11
N LEU A 125 4.33 3.50 5.49
CA LEU A 125 3.52 3.58 4.28
C LEU A 125 2.21 4.35 4.54
N PRO A 126 1.88 5.36 3.72
CA PRO A 126 0.58 6.03 3.75
C PRO A 126 -0.58 5.04 3.67
N LEU A 127 -1.71 5.40 4.29
CA LEU A 127 -2.88 4.53 4.34
C LEU A 127 -3.71 4.63 3.07
N ILE A 128 -3.88 5.85 2.55
CA ILE A 128 -4.74 6.13 1.39
C ILE A 128 -4.08 7.17 0.47
N ALA A 129 -4.52 7.20 -0.79
CA ALA A 129 -4.19 8.25 -1.75
C ALA A 129 -5.45 9.03 -2.15
N LEU A 130 -5.30 10.34 -2.32
CA LEU A 130 -6.34 11.21 -2.86
C LEU A 130 -5.87 11.78 -4.20
N VAL A 131 -6.50 11.34 -5.29
CA VAL A 131 -6.13 11.76 -6.65
C VAL A 131 -6.95 12.97 -7.08
N ASP A 132 -6.26 14.08 -7.35
CA ASP A 132 -6.83 15.39 -7.73
C ASP A 132 -7.96 15.87 -6.81
N GLY A 133 -7.93 15.50 -5.53
CA GLY A 133 -8.97 15.84 -4.57
C GLY A 133 -10.32 15.15 -4.79
N GLN A 134 -10.44 14.25 -5.78
CA GLN A 134 -11.74 13.70 -6.21
C GLN A 134 -11.83 12.17 -6.12
N ILE A 135 -10.72 11.45 -6.32
CA ILE A 135 -10.73 9.98 -6.29
C ILE A 135 -10.02 9.53 -5.01
N PHE A 136 -10.77 8.89 -4.13
CA PHE A 136 -10.26 8.31 -2.89
C PHE A 136 -9.83 6.87 -3.12
N TYR A 137 -8.54 6.59 -3.02
CA TYR A 137 -7.97 5.27 -3.25
C TYR A 137 -7.36 4.70 -1.97
N LEU A 138 -7.71 3.45 -1.66
CA LEU A 138 -7.19 2.71 -0.52
C LEU A 138 -7.11 1.22 -0.83
N HIS A 139 -6.47 0.46 0.05
CA HIS A 139 -6.37 -0.99 -0.12
C HIS A 139 -7.70 -1.69 0.16
N GLY A 140 -8.17 -1.59 1.40
CA GLY A 140 -9.43 -2.16 1.88
C GLY A 140 -10.61 -1.28 1.54
N GLY A 141 -11.24 -0.69 2.56
CA GLY A 141 -12.52 -0.02 2.41
C GLY A 141 -12.85 0.94 3.54
N LEU A 142 -14.10 1.39 3.61
CA LEU A 142 -14.51 2.42 4.56
C LEU A 142 -14.59 1.87 6.00
N SER A 143 -14.54 2.77 6.98
CA SER A 143 -14.67 2.44 8.40
C SER A 143 -15.86 3.18 9.01
N PRO A 144 -16.67 2.54 9.90
CA PRO A 144 -17.73 3.24 10.64
C PRO A 144 -17.18 4.26 11.65
N SER A 145 -15.86 4.27 11.89
CA SER A 145 -15.19 5.24 12.77
C SER A 145 -14.64 6.45 12.01
N ILE A 146 -14.82 6.52 10.69
CA ILE A 146 -14.21 7.53 9.81
C ILE A 146 -15.26 8.15 8.90
N ASP A 147 -15.68 9.36 9.24
CA ASP A 147 -16.61 10.14 8.40
C ASP A 147 -15.90 11.07 7.42
N THR A 148 -14.68 11.52 7.76
CA THR A 148 -13.96 12.54 7.00
C THR A 148 -12.52 12.18 6.70
N LEU A 149 -11.95 12.77 5.64
CA LEU A 149 -10.52 12.66 5.32
C LEU A 149 -9.63 13.15 6.47
N ASP A 150 -10.08 14.12 7.27
CA ASP A 150 -9.32 14.64 8.42
C ASP A 150 -9.22 13.61 9.56
N HIS A 151 -10.23 12.76 9.75
CA HIS A 151 -10.11 11.64 10.69
C HIS A 151 -8.96 10.70 10.28
N ILE A 152 -8.79 10.46 8.97
CA ILE A 152 -7.68 9.62 8.44
C ILE A 152 -6.34 10.32 8.64
N ARG A 153 -6.25 11.62 8.35
CA ARG A 153 -5.02 12.43 8.56
C ARG A 153 -4.56 12.43 10.02
N ALA A 154 -5.49 12.32 10.97
CA ALA A 154 -5.21 12.33 12.40
C ALA A 154 -4.76 10.96 12.97
N LEU A 155 -4.87 9.86 12.21
CA LEU A 155 -4.43 8.55 12.69
C LEU A 155 -2.91 8.51 12.90
N ASP A 156 -2.46 7.82 13.95
CA ASP A 156 -1.04 7.47 14.06
C ASP A 156 -0.79 6.19 13.26
N ARG A 157 -0.19 6.31 12.07
CA ARG A 157 0.08 5.15 11.22
C ARG A 157 1.37 4.40 11.58
N LEU A 158 2.27 5.02 12.36
CA LEU A 158 3.64 4.53 12.63
C LEU A 158 3.64 3.41 13.67
N GLN A 159 2.86 2.37 13.41
CA GLN A 159 2.67 1.22 14.26
C GLN A 159 2.28 -0.01 13.41
N GLU A 160 2.37 -1.19 14.01
CA GLU A 160 1.80 -2.40 13.42
C GLU A 160 0.29 -2.26 13.23
N VAL A 161 -0.26 -2.86 12.17
CA VAL A 161 -1.71 -2.85 11.90
C VAL A 161 -2.46 -3.44 13.10
N PRO A 162 -3.36 -2.68 13.75
CA PRO A 162 -4.16 -3.20 14.86
C PRO A 162 -5.12 -4.31 14.42
N HIS A 163 -5.58 -5.12 15.38
CA HIS A 163 -6.59 -6.16 15.13
C HIS A 163 -8.02 -5.59 14.93
N ALA A 164 -8.25 -4.33 15.32
CA ALA A 164 -9.52 -3.64 15.19
C ALA A 164 -9.32 -2.11 15.20
N GLY A 165 -10.32 -1.37 14.75
CA GLY A 165 -10.33 0.10 14.76
C GLY A 165 -10.03 0.69 13.38
N PRO A 166 -10.00 2.04 13.29
CA PRO A 166 -10.07 2.75 12.00
C PRO A 166 -8.96 2.37 11.02
N MET A 167 -7.72 2.20 11.51
CA MET A 167 -6.60 1.79 10.65
C MET A 167 -6.74 0.34 10.16
N CYS A 168 -7.29 -0.55 10.99
CA CYS A 168 -7.57 -1.92 10.59
C CYS A 168 -8.65 -1.93 9.51
N ASP A 169 -9.75 -1.22 9.75
CA ASP A 169 -10.89 -1.16 8.85
C ASP A 169 -10.49 -0.62 7.45
N LEU A 170 -9.65 0.42 7.37
CA LEU A 170 -9.14 0.97 6.11
C LEU A 170 -8.37 -0.06 5.25
N LEU A 171 -7.75 -1.05 5.89
CA LEU A 171 -6.93 -2.06 5.22
C LEU A 171 -7.67 -3.38 4.99
N TRP A 172 -8.81 -3.62 5.64
CA TRP A 172 -9.48 -4.92 5.64
C TRP A 172 -10.96 -4.89 5.27
N SER A 173 -11.62 -3.73 5.30
CA SER A 173 -13.04 -3.64 4.97
C SER A 173 -13.28 -3.80 3.48
N ASP A 174 -14.48 -4.27 3.14
CA ASP A 174 -14.86 -4.64 1.78
C ASP A 174 -16.22 -4.02 1.39
N PRO A 175 -16.41 -3.61 0.13
CA PRO A 175 -17.76 -3.27 -0.34
C PRO A 175 -18.63 -4.53 -0.44
N ASP A 176 -19.94 -4.38 -0.27
CA ASP A 176 -20.92 -5.47 -0.35
C ASP A 176 -22.24 -4.99 -0.94
N ASP A 177 -23.07 -5.92 -1.43
CA ASP A 177 -24.33 -5.65 -2.14
C ASP A 177 -25.48 -5.29 -1.17
N HIS A 178 -25.30 -5.49 0.14
CA HIS A 178 -26.30 -5.13 1.15
C HIS A 178 -26.23 -3.63 1.50
N GLY A 179 -27.34 -3.06 1.95
CA GLY A 179 -27.35 -1.69 2.49
C GLY A 179 -26.69 -1.61 3.86
N GLY A 180 -26.06 -0.47 4.16
CA GLY A 180 -25.47 -0.15 5.45
C GLY A 180 -24.18 -0.91 5.77
N TRP A 181 -23.86 -0.99 7.06
CA TRP A 181 -22.69 -1.70 7.56
C TRP A 181 -23.01 -3.16 7.92
N GLY A 182 -22.11 -4.06 7.57
CA GLY A 182 -22.11 -5.46 8.00
C GLY A 182 -20.77 -5.83 8.65
N THR A 183 -20.75 -6.93 9.40
CA THR A 183 -19.51 -7.46 9.99
C THR A 183 -18.82 -8.38 8.99
N SER A 184 -17.52 -8.18 8.75
CA SER A 184 -16.77 -9.06 7.85
C SER A 184 -16.75 -10.50 8.41
N PRO A 185 -17.27 -11.51 7.67
CA PRO A 185 -17.43 -12.87 8.19
C PRO A 185 -16.13 -13.69 8.20
N LEU A 186 -15.08 -13.24 7.52
CA LEU A 186 -13.84 -13.99 7.30
C LEU A 186 -12.57 -13.23 7.69
N ARG A 187 -12.68 -11.93 8.01
CA ARG A 187 -11.54 -11.02 8.18
C ARG A 187 -11.83 -10.00 9.29
N ALA A 188 -10.83 -9.18 9.60
CA ALA A 188 -11.05 -7.96 10.37
C ALA A 188 -11.82 -6.91 9.52
N GLY A 189 -12.30 -5.83 10.14
CA GLY A 189 -13.05 -4.77 9.45
C GLY A 189 -14.53 -5.09 9.20
N TYR A 190 -15.12 -4.34 8.27
CA TYR A 190 -16.56 -4.32 8.00
C TYR A 190 -16.85 -4.56 6.52
N THR A 191 -18.09 -4.94 6.23
CA THR A 191 -18.67 -4.80 4.89
C THR A 191 -19.50 -3.52 4.83
N PHE A 192 -19.54 -2.86 3.67
CA PHE A 192 -20.32 -1.63 3.50
C PHE A 192 -21.04 -1.56 2.16
N GLY A 193 -22.29 -1.07 2.20
CA GLY A 193 -23.12 -0.88 1.03
C GLY A 193 -22.81 0.37 0.22
N GLN A 194 -23.47 0.46 -0.94
CA GLN A 194 -23.44 1.63 -1.81
C GLN A 194 -23.87 2.93 -1.08
N ASP A 195 -24.87 2.84 -0.19
CA ASP A 195 -25.37 3.98 0.60
C ASP A 195 -24.30 4.59 1.50
N ILE A 196 -23.42 3.76 2.08
CA ILE A 196 -22.29 4.21 2.90
C ILE A 196 -21.26 4.93 2.02
N SER A 197 -20.97 4.38 0.84
CA SER A 197 -20.02 4.95 -0.11
C SER A 197 -20.48 6.30 -0.67
N GLU A 198 -21.75 6.41 -1.04
CA GLU A 198 -22.37 7.66 -1.50
C GLU A 198 -22.36 8.73 -0.40
N THR A 199 -22.67 8.35 0.83
CA THR A 199 -22.64 9.27 1.98
C THR A 199 -21.23 9.78 2.23
N PHE A 200 -20.23 8.88 2.23
CA PHE A 200 -18.83 9.26 2.42
C PHE A 200 -18.33 10.16 1.28
N ASN A 201 -18.67 9.83 0.04
CA ASN A 201 -18.31 10.63 -1.13
C ASN A 201 -18.89 12.04 -1.05
N HIS A 202 -20.18 12.16 -0.75
CA HIS A 202 -20.85 13.45 -0.62
C HIS A 202 -20.26 14.30 0.51
N ALA A 203 -19.99 13.69 1.67
CA ALA A 203 -19.41 14.39 2.82
C ALA A 203 -18.00 14.95 2.56
N ASN A 204 -17.22 14.27 1.71
CA ASN A 204 -15.82 14.60 1.45
C ASN A 204 -15.58 15.24 0.06
N GLY A 205 -16.63 15.50 -0.72
CA GLY A 205 -16.51 16.07 -2.07
C GLY A 205 -15.84 15.14 -3.08
N LEU A 206 -15.94 13.83 -2.88
CA LEU A 206 -15.33 12.81 -3.72
C LEU A 206 -16.29 12.38 -4.83
N THR A 207 -15.70 11.95 -5.95
CA THR A 207 -16.45 11.38 -7.08
C THR A 207 -16.44 9.86 -7.04
N LEU A 208 -15.40 9.24 -6.47
CA LEU A 208 -15.20 7.80 -6.49
C LEU A 208 -14.39 7.32 -5.28
N VAL A 209 -14.82 6.21 -4.67
CA VAL A 209 -13.98 5.36 -3.81
C VAL A 209 -13.48 4.20 -4.67
N SER A 210 -12.17 3.97 -4.70
CA SER A 210 -11.53 2.88 -5.41
C SER A 210 -10.74 2.01 -4.43
N CYS A 211 -11.00 0.70 -4.43
CA CYS A 211 -10.34 -0.28 -3.57
C CYS A 211 -9.70 -1.42 -4.36
N ALA A 212 -8.84 -2.21 -3.71
CA ALA A 212 -8.08 -3.30 -4.36
C ALA A 212 -8.07 -4.63 -3.58
N HIS A 213 -8.77 -4.73 -2.44
CA HIS A 213 -8.63 -5.88 -1.53
C HIS A 213 -9.24 -7.19 -2.03
N GLN A 214 -10.40 -7.13 -2.70
CA GLN A 214 -11.10 -8.34 -3.13
C GLN A 214 -10.61 -8.85 -4.48
N LEU A 215 -10.35 -10.16 -4.53
CA LEU A 215 -10.13 -10.86 -5.80
C LEU A 215 -11.42 -10.86 -6.61
N VAL A 216 -11.43 -10.09 -7.69
CA VAL A 216 -12.51 -10.07 -8.67
C VAL A 216 -12.16 -10.91 -9.89
N THR A 217 -13.16 -11.58 -10.48
CA THR A 217 -12.97 -12.43 -11.68
C THR A 217 -12.71 -11.62 -12.96
N VAL A 218 -12.86 -10.30 -12.88
CA VAL A 218 -12.62 -9.30 -13.93
C VAL A 218 -11.61 -8.26 -13.43
N ILE A 219 -10.92 -7.53 -14.32
CA ILE A 219 -9.83 -6.60 -13.96
C ILE A 219 -10.29 -5.50 -12.98
N TYR A 220 -11.56 -5.09 -13.04
CA TYR A 220 -12.20 -4.16 -12.11
C TYR A 220 -13.71 -4.40 -12.08
N VAL A 221 -14.37 -4.05 -10.97
CA VAL A 221 -15.83 -4.08 -10.81
C VAL A 221 -16.27 -2.69 -10.35
N PHE A 222 -17.36 -2.19 -10.94
CA PHE A 222 -18.09 -1.03 -10.42
C PHE A 222 -19.27 -1.56 -9.61
N LEU A 223 -19.29 -1.22 -8.33
CA LEU A 223 -20.43 -1.45 -7.42
C LEU A 223 -21.19 -0.13 -7.26
#